data_AF-A0A941S3A7-F1
#
_entry.id   AF-A0A941S3A7-F1
#
_cell.length_a   1.000
_cell.length_b   1.000
_cell.length_c   1.000
_cell.angle_alpha   90.00
_cell.angle_beta   90.00
_cell.angle_gamma   90.00
#
_symmetry.space_group_name_H-M   'P 1'
#
loop_
_entity.id
_entity.type
_entity.pdbx_description
1 polymer ?
#
loop_
_entity_poly.entity_id
_entity_poly.type
_entity_poly.pdbx_seq_one_letter_code
_entity_poly.pdbx_strand_id
1 'polypeptide(L)'
;MVVQWGDHHVYKIGGKVFAIVGGSGDAEPGLTFKAGETSFDILTQQKGIVQAPYMARNQWVKLERLSALKDSELKAYLERSYRLIAAGLTKKKAKASAKTRKTI
;
A
#
# COMPACT_ATOMS: atom_id res chain seq x y z
N MET A 1 -3.71 2.72 14.19
CA MET A 1 -2.47 3.22 13.57
C MET A 1 -1.31 2.51 14.25
N VAL A 2 -0.34 1.95 13.52
CA VAL A 2 0.84 1.31 14.13
C VAL A 2 2.09 1.92 13.50
N VAL A 3 2.85 2.66 14.30
CA VAL A 3 4.19 3.18 13.93
C VAL A 3 5.18 2.04 14.16
N GLN A 4 5.95 1.67 13.14
CA GLN A 4 6.85 0.49 13.22
C GLN A 4 8.31 0.78 12.84
N TRP A 5 8.59 1.93 12.21
CA TRP A 5 9.93 2.30 11.71
C TRP A 5 10.05 3.82 11.86
N GLY A 6 11.16 4.35 12.38
CA GLY A 6 11.32 5.76 12.78
C GLY A 6 10.69 6.77 11.82
N ASP A 7 9.56 7.35 12.25
CA ASP A 7 8.70 8.32 11.53
C ASP A 7 7.87 7.81 10.32
N HIS A 8 7.78 6.49 10.13
CA HIS A 8 6.95 5.88 9.08
C HIS A 8 5.61 5.40 9.64
N HIS A 9 4.53 6.03 9.17
CA HIS A 9 3.15 5.66 9.39
C HIS A 9 2.73 4.51 8.47
N VAL A 10 2.57 3.31 9.04
CA VAL A 10 2.19 2.11 8.29
C VAL A 10 0.69 1.85 8.46
N TYR A 11 -0.03 1.82 7.34
CA TYR A 11 -1.46 1.52 7.29
C TYR A 11 -1.68 0.06 6.90
N LYS A 12 -2.41 -0.66 7.77
CA LYS A 12 -2.68 -2.09 7.65
C LYS A 12 -4.18 -2.37 7.68
N ILE A 13 -4.60 -3.37 6.90
CA ILE A 13 -5.92 -3.99 6.98
C ILE A 13 -5.74 -5.49 7.23
N GLY A 14 -6.43 -6.04 8.24
CA GLY A 14 -6.40 -7.48 8.56
C GLY A 14 -4.99 -8.07 8.70
N GLY A 15 -4.03 -7.29 9.23
CA GLY A 15 -2.62 -7.69 9.38
C GLY A 15 -1.73 -7.51 8.13
N LYS A 16 -2.28 -7.05 6.99
CA LYS A 16 -1.49 -6.74 5.78
C LYS A 16 -1.38 -5.23 5.55
N VAL A 17 -0.19 -4.77 5.21
CA VAL A 17 0.08 -3.37 4.83
C VAL A 17 -0.55 -3.08 3.46
N PHE A 18 -1.17 -1.92 3.31
CA PHE A 18 -1.67 -1.42 2.02
C PHE A 18 -1.11 -0.04 1.64
N ALA A 19 -0.68 0.75 2.61
CA ALA A 19 -0.03 2.04 2.39
C ALA A 19 0.98 2.32 3.52
N ILE A 20 2.04 3.07 3.19
CA ILE A 20 3.07 3.53 4.11
C ILE A 20 3.33 4.99 3.78
N VAL A 21 3.14 5.87 4.75
CA VAL A 21 3.49 7.29 4.64
C VAL A 21 4.70 7.51 5.54
N GLY A 22 5.77 8.09 5.03
CA GLY A 22 6.93 8.40 5.84
C GLY A 22 8.17 8.78 5.03
N GLY A 23 9.00 9.59 5.66
CA GLY A 23 10.32 9.98 5.20
C GLY A 23 11.37 9.55 6.22
N SER A 24 12.63 9.47 5.79
CA SER A 24 13.74 9.37 6.74
C SER A 24 14.46 10.71 6.78
N GLY A 25 14.48 11.35 7.96
CA GLY A 25 15.17 12.62 8.18
C GLY A 25 14.40 13.84 7.66
N ASP A 26 15.13 14.82 7.12
CA ASP A 26 14.63 16.13 6.66
C ASP A 26 13.95 16.10 5.27
N ALA A 27 13.83 14.91 4.67
CA ALA A 27 13.23 14.76 3.36
C ALA A 27 11.70 14.82 3.43
N GLU A 28 11.08 15.44 2.42
CA GLU A 28 9.62 15.46 2.25
C GLU A 28 9.00 14.07 2.47
N PRO A 29 7.91 13.96 3.24
CA PRO A 29 7.30 12.68 3.54
C PRO A 29 6.86 12.00 2.25
N GLY A 30 7.44 10.83 1.98
CA GLY A 30 7.08 10.01 0.83
C GLY A 30 5.84 9.15 1.10
N LEU A 31 5.20 8.68 0.04
CA LEU A 31 4.06 7.78 0.15
C LEU A 31 4.24 6.54 -0.72
N THR A 32 4.24 5.38 -0.08
CA THR A 32 4.41 4.08 -0.70
C THR A 32 3.09 3.31 -0.64
N PHE A 33 2.55 2.92 -1.79
CA PHE A 33 1.32 2.12 -1.88
C PHE A 33 1.39 1.09 -3.01
N LYS A 34 0.47 0.12 -2.96
CA LYS A 34 0.35 -0.89 -4.00
C LYS A 34 -0.49 -0.37 -5.17
N ALA A 35 0.14 -0.09 -6.30
CA ALA A 35 -0.53 0.39 -7.50
C ALA A 35 -1.36 -0.71 -8.19
N GLY A 36 -0.87 -1.96 -8.12
CA GLY A 36 -1.37 -3.05 -8.97
C GLY A 36 -0.81 -2.96 -10.40
N GLU A 37 -0.88 -4.05 -11.15
CA GLU A 37 -0.16 -4.21 -12.42
C GLU A 37 -0.40 -3.10 -13.44
N THR A 38 -1.66 -2.76 -13.70
CA THR A 38 -2.03 -1.75 -14.69
C THR A 38 -1.60 -0.34 -14.30
N SER A 39 -1.69 0.01 -13.02
CA SER A 39 -1.33 1.35 -12.55
C SER A 39 0.16 1.48 -12.26
N PHE A 40 0.86 0.38 -12.03
CA PHE A 40 2.29 0.38 -11.74
C PHE A 40 3.09 1.00 -12.89
N ASP A 41 2.87 0.53 -14.11
CA ASP A 41 3.58 0.99 -15.30
C ASP A 41 3.37 2.50 -15.53
N ILE A 42 2.11 2.95 -15.49
CA ILE A 42 1.72 4.35 -15.67
C ILE A 42 2.39 5.23 -14.61
N LEU A 43 2.35 4.82 -13.34
CA LEU A 43 2.90 5.59 -12.23
C LEU A 43 4.43 5.64 -12.29
N THR A 44 5.11 4.55 -12.65
CA THR A 44 6.58 4.56 -12.78
C THR A 44 7.09 5.41 -13.94
N GLN A 45 6.24 5.72 -14.92
CA GLN A 45 6.57 6.67 -15.99
C GLN A 45 6.42 8.14 -15.55
N GLN A 46 5.76 8.41 -14.41
CA GLN A 46 5.57 9.76 -13.90
C GLN A 46 6.79 10.24 -13.10
N LYS A 47 7.18 11.50 -13.33
CA LYS A 47 8.31 12.14 -12.64
C LYS A 47 8.01 12.29 -11.15
N GLY A 48 8.92 11.81 -10.30
CA GLY A 48 8.76 11.84 -8.83
C GLY A 48 8.04 10.63 -8.25
N ILE A 49 7.77 9.61 -9.08
CA ILE A 49 7.27 8.31 -8.65
C ILE A 49 8.25 7.24 -9.09
N VAL A 50 8.71 6.44 -8.13
CA VAL A 50 9.70 5.39 -8.36
C VAL A 50 9.16 4.05 -7.88
N GLN A 51 9.67 2.95 -8.42
CA GLN A 51 9.41 1.64 -7.83
C GLN A 51 9.98 1.60 -6.41
N ALA A 52 9.22 1.07 -5.46
CA ALA A 52 9.71 0.94 -4.09
C ALA A 52 10.86 -0.08 -4.02
N PRO A 53 12.11 0.33 -3.68
CA PRO A 53 13.31 -0.51 -3.86
C PRO A 53 13.27 -1.81 -3.04
N TYR A 54 12.61 -1.80 -1.89
CA TYR A 54 12.47 -2.98 -1.01
C TYR A 54 11.15 -3.75 -1.18
N MET A 55 10.20 -3.24 -1.98
CA MET A 55 8.88 -3.85 -2.20
C MET A 55 8.61 -4.16 -3.69
N ALA A 56 9.66 -4.19 -4.51
CA ALA A 56 9.61 -4.37 -5.96
C ALA A 56 8.82 -5.62 -6.41
N ARG A 57 8.86 -6.71 -5.63
CA ARG A 57 8.23 -7.99 -5.96
C ARG A 57 6.70 -7.98 -6.07
N ASN A 58 6.02 -6.89 -5.68
CA ASN A 58 4.57 -6.85 -5.60
C ASN A 58 3.93 -5.58 -6.21
N GLN A 59 4.62 -4.91 -7.14
CA GLN A 59 4.12 -3.71 -7.84
C GLN A 59 3.77 -2.56 -6.87
N TRP A 60 4.73 -2.26 -6.00
CA TRP A 60 4.66 -1.12 -5.09
C TRP A 60 5.39 0.07 -5.69
N VAL A 61 4.75 1.23 -5.59
CA VAL A 61 5.32 2.51 -6.01
C VAL A 61 5.53 3.39 -4.79
N LYS A 62 6.58 4.19 -4.83
CA LYS A 62 6.90 5.23 -3.87
C LYS A 62 6.82 6.58 -4.57
N LEU A 63 5.97 7.46 -4.04
CA LEU A 63 6.02 8.88 -4.32
C LEU A 63 7.17 9.47 -3.52
N GLU A 64 8.08 10.16 -4.22
CA GLU A 64 9.14 10.93 -3.56
C GLU A 64 8.58 12.17 -2.86
N ARG A 65 7.47 12.71 -3.36
CA ARG A 65 6.75 13.85 -2.79
C ARG A 65 5.24 13.60 -2.88
N LEU A 66 4.51 13.92 -1.82
CA LEU A 66 3.03 13.84 -1.83
C LEU A 66 2.42 14.70 -2.94
N SER A 67 3.03 15.84 -3.24
CA SER A 67 2.64 16.76 -4.31
C SER A 67 2.86 16.21 -5.74
N ALA A 68 3.44 15.01 -5.90
CA ALA A 68 3.59 14.39 -7.21
C ALA A 68 2.24 13.95 -7.82
N LEU A 69 1.21 13.74 -6.99
CA LEU A 69 -0.15 13.45 -7.41
C LEU A 69 -1.12 14.44 -6.79
N LYS A 70 -2.23 14.69 -7.48
CA LYS A 70 -3.38 15.41 -6.91
C LYS A 70 -4.04 14.56 -5.83
N ASP A 71 -4.61 15.18 -4.81
CA ASP A 71 -5.27 14.51 -3.70
C ASP A 71 -6.37 13.54 -4.15
N SER A 72 -7.15 13.93 -5.17
CA SER A 72 -8.19 13.08 -5.76
C SER A 72 -7.64 11.81 -6.40
N GLU A 73 -6.54 11.93 -7.14
CA GLU A 73 -5.87 10.79 -7.76
C GLU A 73 -5.27 9.88 -6.69
N LEU A 74 -4.62 10.49 -5.71
CA LEU A 74 -4.02 9.77 -4.59
C LEU A 74 -5.07 8.95 -3.83
N LYS A 75 -6.23 9.54 -3.55
CA LYS A 75 -7.35 8.86 -2.92
C LYS A 75 -7.85 7.69 -3.77
N ALA A 76 -7.96 7.86 -5.09
CA ALA A 76 -8.37 6.79 -6.00
C ALA A 76 -7.38 5.62 -6.00
N TYR A 77 -6.07 5.91 -6.00
CA TYR A 77 -5.03 4.89 -5.94
C TYR A 77 -4.98 4.17 -4.59
N LEU A 78 -5.13 4.90 -3.48
CA LEU A 78 -5.20 4.32 -2.14
C LEU A 78 -6.42 3.42 -1.99
N GLU A 79 -7.58 3.84 -2.51
CA GLU A 79 -8.79 3.02 -2.51
C GLU A 79 -8.59 1.73 -3.33
N ARG A 80 -7.95 1.83 -4.50
CA ARG A 80 -7.61 0.65 -5.31
C ARG A 80 -6.63 -0.28 -4.58
N SER A 81 -5.57 0.25 -3.97
CA SER A 81 -4.64 -0.52 -3.12
C SER A 81 -5.39 -1.25 -2.01
N TYR A 82 -6.27 -0.53 -1.31
CA TYR A 82 -7.12 -1.09 -0.25
C TYR A 82 -7.99 -2.24 -0.78
N ARG A 83 -8.70 -2.05 -1.89
CA ARG A 83 -9.53 -3.10 -2.51
C ARG A 83 -8.71 -4.32 -2.92
N LEU A 84 -7.51 -4.14 -3.47
CA LEU A 84 -6.62 -5.26 -3.86
C LEU A 84 -6.16 -6.07 -2.65
N ILE A 85 -5.73 -5.41 -1.57
CA ILE A 85 -5.31 -6.09 -0.35
C ILE A 85 -6.51 -6.73 0.35
N ALA A 86 -7.65 -6.04 0.43
CA ALA A 86 -8.89 -6.56 0.98
C ALA A 86 -9.40 -7.79 0.21
N ALA A 87 -9.37 -7.78 -1.13
CA ALA A 87 -9.71 -8.93 -1.96
C ALA A 87 -8.75 -10.12 -1.73
N GLY A 88 -7.46 -9.84 -1.56
CA GLY A 88 -6.48 -10.86 -1.17
C GLY A 88 -6.70 -11.41 0.24
N LEU A 89 -7.29 -10.62 1.14
CA LEU A 89 -7.69 -11.04 2.48
C LEU A 89 -9.00 -11.80 2.48
N THR A 90 -10.00 -11.45 1.66
CA THR A 90 -11.24 -12.22 1.53
C THR A 90 -11.00 -13.57 0.87
N LYS A 91 -10.10 -13.70 -0.10
CA LYS A 91 -9.67 -15.04 -0.58
C LYS A 91 -9.03 -15.86 0.54
N LYS A 92 -8.23 -15.23 1.42
CA LYS A 92 -7.60 -15.91 2.56
C LYS A 92 -8.56 -16.16 3.72
N LYS A 93 -9.54 -15.27 3.97
CA LYS A 93 -10.62 -15.42 4.95
C LYS A 93 -11.67 -16.42 4.48
N ALA A 94 -11.97 -16.51 3.19
CA ALA A 94 -12.78 -17.58 2.61
C ALA A 94 -12.08 -18.94 2.74
N LYS A 95 -10.74 -18.95 2.64
CA LYS A 95 -9.93 -20.16 2.95
C LYS A 95 -9.77 -20.41 4.46
N ALA A 96 -9.89 -19.39 5.31
CA ALA A 96 -9.80 -19.51 6.76
C ALA A 96 -11.15 -19.77 7.44
N SER A 97 -12.28 -19.42 6.81
CA SER A 97 -13.63 -19.77 7.26
C SER A 97 -13.98 -21.24 6.99
N ALA A 98 -13.07 -22.00 6.38
CA ALA A 98 -13.12 -23.46 6.31
C ALA A 98 -12.38 -24.15 7.48
N LYS A 99 -11.86 -23.43 8.48
CA LYS A 99 -11.29 -24.04 9.69
C LYS A 99 -12.11 -23.70 10.94
N THR A 100 -12.92 -24.69 11.32
CA THR A 100 -13.47 -24.97 12.65
C THR A 100 -14.59 -24.06 13.14
N ARG A 101 -15.81 -24.39 12.73
CA ARG A 101 -16.89 -24.61 13.72
C ARG A 101 -16.57 -25.92 14.45
N LYS A 102 -16.35 -25.87 15.76
CA LYS A 102 -16.59 -27.03 16.63
C LYS A 102 -17.02 -26.56 18.02
N THR A 103 -18.35 -26.53 18.17
CA THR A 103 -19.15 -26.98 19.33
C THR A 103 -18.37 -28.03 20.15
N ILE A 104 -18.29 -27.98 21.47
CA ILE A 104 -19.36 -28.03 22.47
C ILE A 104 -18.75 -27.65 23.83
#